data_AF-A0A527GL44-F1
#
_entry.id   AF-A0A527GL44-F1
#
_cell.length_a   1.000
_cell.length_b   1.000
_cell.length_c   1.000
_cell.angle_alpha   90.00
_cell.angle_beta   90.00
_cell.angle_gamma   90.00
#
_symmetry.space_group_name_H-M   'P 1'
#
loop_
_entity.id
_entity.type
_entity.pdbx_description
1 polymer ?
#
loop_
_entity_poly.entity_id
_entity_poly.type
_entity_poly.pdbx_seq_one_letter_code
_entity_poly.pdbx_strand_id
1 'polypeptide(L)'
;ASYYNSITLSLLTAVFGTVIVFVGAYIVEKTEGFRTGRAAFHFLAMLPMAVPGLVLGLAYIFFFNNPANPLHAMYGTMAILVVCTVTHFYTVGHLTALTALKQIDREFEPVAASLKQPFYR
;
A
#
# COMPACT_ATOMS: atom_id res chain seq x y z
N ALA A 1 -1.59 2.60 29.08
CA ALA A 1 -0.94 3.45 28.05
C ALA A 1 -0.59 2.66 26.79
N SER A 2 0.23 1.61 26.86
CA SER A 2 0.66 0.82 25.67
C SER A 2 -0.50 0.25 24.84
N TYR A 3 -1.53 -0.30 25.49
CA TYR A 3 -2.72 -0.82 24.78
C TYR A 3 -3.45 0.22 23.93
N TYR A 4 -3.58 1.45 24.41
CA TYR A 4 -4.21 2.53 23.64
C TYR A 4 -3.38 2.89 22.42
N ASN A 5 -2.05 2.97 22.56
CA ASN A 5 -1.14 3.22 21.44
C ASN A 5 -1.23 2.13 20.37
N SER A 6 -1.31 0.85 20.77
CA SER A 6 -1.47 -0.26 19.83
C SER A 6 -2.81 -0.22 19.09
N ILE A 7 -3.90 0.14 19.77
CA ILE A 7 -5.22 0.29 19.14
C ILE A 7 -5.25 1.48 18.18
N THR A 8 -4.67 2.62 18.58
CA THR A 8 -4.57 3.80 17.70
C THR A 8 -3.70 3.49 16.48
N LEU A 9 -2.56 2.81 16.67
CA LEU A 9 -1.70 2.36 15.58
C LEU A 9 -2.45 1.44 14.61
N SER A 10 -3.15 0.43 15.12
CA SER A 10 -3.86 -0.53 14.28
C SER A 10 -5.02 0.11 13.51
N LEU A 11 -5.77 1.03 14.13
CA LEU A 11 -6.85 1.77 13.48
C LEU A 11 -6.32 2.67 12.36
N LEU A 12 -5.28 3.46 12.64
CA LEU A 12 -4.67 4.34 11.62
C LEU A 12 -4.09 3.51 10.47
N THR A 13 -3.37 2.43 10.79
CA THR A 13 -2.80 1.52 9.79
C THR A 13 -3.88 0.85 8.96
N ALA A 14 -4.99 0.43 9.57
CA ALA A 14 -6.09 -0.18 8.83
C ALA A 14 -6.73 0.81 7.85
N VAL A 15 -7.05 2.03 8.30
CA VAL A 15 -7.71 3.02 7.42
C VAL A 15 -6.76 3.47 6.30
N PHE A 16 -5.57 3.98 6.64
CA PHE A 16 -4.64 4.51 5.65
C PHE A 16 -4.03 3.40 4.80
N GLY A 17 -3.65 2.28 5.41
CA GLY A 17 -3.08 1.13 4.72
C GLY A 17 -4.03 0.52 3.70
N THR A 18 -5.30 0.29 4.07
CA THR A 18 -6.29 -0.26 3.13
C THR A 18 -6.51 0.68 1.95
N VAL A 19 -6.65 1.99 2.18
CA VAL A 19 -6.82 2.97 1.08
C VAL A 19 -5.63 2.95 0.15
N ILE A 20 -4.40 3.01 0.67
CA ILE A 20 -3.17 3.02 -0.14
C ILE A 20 -3.01 1.72 -0.94
N VAL A 21 -3.20 0.57 -0.28
CA VAL A 21 -3.08 -0.75 -0.91
C VAL A 21 -4.13 -0.94 -2.01
N PHE A 22 -5.39 -0.58 -1.72
CA PHE A 22 -6.48 -0.74 -2.67
C PHE A 22 -6.30 0.16 -3.90
N VAL A 23 -5.97 1.44 -3.69
CA VAL A 23 -5.69 2.37 -4.79
C VAL A 23 -4.50 1.89 -5.63
N GLY A 24 -3.43 1.41 -4.98
CA GLY A 24 -2.27 0.85 -5.66
C GLY A 24 -2.62 -0.38 -6.50
N ALA A 25 -3.38 -1.32 -5.96
CA ALA A 25 -3.85 -2.50 -6.69
C ALA A 25 -4.77 -2.13 -7.85
N TYR A 26 -5.71 -1.21 -7.62
CA TYR A 26 -6.65 -0.75 -8.63
C TYR A 26 -5.96 -0.10 -9.82
N ILE A 27 -5.00 0.82 -9.58
CA ILE A 27 -4.21 1.45 -10.64
C ILE A 27 -3.44 0.39 -11.44
N VAL A 28 -2.78 -0.56 -10.75
CA VAL A 28 -2.00 -1.62 -11.41
C VAL A 28 -2.86 -2.53 -12.27
N GLU A 29 -4.09 -2.85 -11.83
CA GLU A 29 -4.98 -3.72 -12.58
C GLU A 29 -5.62 -2.98 -13.76
N LYS A 30 -6.05 -1.73 -13.55
CA LYS A 30 -6.93 -1.00 -14.46
C LYS A 30 -6.20 -0.10 -15.47
N THR A 31 -4.91 0.15 -15.27
CA THR A 31 -4.11 0.92 -16.23
C THR A 31 -3.75 0.06 -17.44
N GLU A 32 -4.52 0.18 -18.53
CA GLU A 32 -4.23 -0.45 -19.81
C GLU A 32 -3.33 0.46 -20.66
N GLY A 33 -2.05 0.10 -20.81
CA GLY A 33 -1.11 0.79 -21.72
C GLY A 33 0.35 0.84 -21.25
N PHE A 34 0.61 0.84 -19.94
CA PHE A 34 1.95 0.92 -19.37
C PHE A 34 2.46 -0.45 -18.89
N ARG A 35 2.73 -1.37 -19.82
CA ARG A 35 3.19 -2.74 -19.49
C ARG A 35 4.50 -2.75 -18.68
N THR A 36 5.43 -1.87 -19.03
CA THR A 36 6.71 -1.67 -18.30
C THR A 36 6.50 -1.01 -16.94
N GLY A 37 5.62 -0.01 -16.86
CA GLY A 37 5.27 0.65 -15.59
C GLY A 37 4.62 -0.33 -14.62
N ARG A 38 3.67 -1.16 -15.11
CA ARG A 38 3.02 -2.21 -14.33
C ARG A 38 4.02 -3.21 -13.75
N ALA A 39 5.00 -3.66 -14.54
CA ALA A 39 6.04 -4.56 -14.07
C ALA A 39 6.93 -3.90 -12.99
N ALA A 40 7.30 -2.64 -13.17
CA ALA A 40 8.06 -1.88 -12.18
C ALA A 40 7.28 -1.68 -10.87
N PHE A 41 6.00 -1.29 -10.93
CA PHE A 41 5.14 -1.16 -9.75
C PHE A 41 4.95 -2.49 -9.03
N HIS A 42 4.76 -3.58 -9.77
CA HIS A 42 4.64 -4.91 -9.19
C HIS A 42 5.93 -5.36 -8.52
N PHE A 43 7.09 -5.07 -9.12
CA PHE A 43 8.39 -5.30 -8.50
C PHE A 43 8.55 -4.50 -7.21
N LEU A 44 8.24 -3.21 -7.22
CA LEU A 44 8.25 -2.35 -6.02
C LEU A 44 7.30 -2.86 -4.94
N ALA A 45 6.11 -3.32 -5.32
CA ALA A 45 5.13 -3.89 -4.41
C ALA A 45 5.63 -5.18 -3.75
N MET A 46 6.53 -5.93 -4.39
CA MET A 46 7.11 -7.16 -3.88
C MET A 46 8.35 -6.96 -2.99
N LEU A 47 9.00 -5.79 -3.05
CA LEU A 47 10.20 -5.50 -2.26
C LEU A 47 10.05 -5.74 -0.75
N PRO A 48 8.96 -5.30 -0.08
CA PRO A 48 8.80 -5.50 1.36
C PRO A 48 8.75 -6.97 1.79
N MET A 49 8.32 -7.87 0.91
CA MET A 49 8.28 -9.32 1.19
C MET A 49 9.67 -9.97 1.12
N ALA A 50 10.58 -9.42 0.31
CA ALA A 50 11.94 -9.92 0.18
C ALA A 50 12.83 -9.53 1.38
N VAL A 51 12.48 -8.44 2.09
CA VAL A 51 13.28 -7.92 3.20
C VAL A 51 12.68 -8.37 4.55
N PRO A 52 13.46 -9.00 5.43
CA PRO A 52 13.02 -9.36 6.77
C PRO A 52 12.56 -8.13 7.57
N GLY A 53 11.49 -8.27 8.36
CA GLY A 53 10.90 -7.17 9.13
C GLY A 53 11.87 -6.46 10.08
N LEU A 54 12.83 -7.19 10.66
CA LEU A 54 13.87 -6.61 11.52
C LEU A 54 14.78 -5.64 10.75
N VAL A 55 15.18 -6.03 9.53
CA VAL A 55 16.07 -5.22 8.68
C VAL A 55 15.33 -3.96 8.22
N LEU A 56 14.05 -4.07 7.87
CA LEU A 56 13.21 -2.92 7.56
C LEU A 56 13.13 -1.94 8.74
N GLY A 57 12.85 -2.44 9.95
CA GLY A 57 12.77 -1.61 11.16
C GLY A 57 14.08 -0.84 11.44
N LEU A 58 15.22 -1.51 11.34
CA LEU A 58 16.54 -0.87 11.50
C LEU A 58 16.82 0.15 10.39
N ALA A 59 16.49 -0.16 9.14
CA ALA A 59 16.64 0.77 8.02
C ALA A 59 15.82 2.04 8.23
N TYR A 60 14.57 1.91 8.70
CA TYR A 60 13.73 3.07 9.04
C TYR A 60 14.34 3.87 10.18
N ILE A 61 14.81 3.23 11.25
CA ILE A 61 15.45 3.93 12.37
C ILE A 61 16.66 4.71 11.86
N PHE A 62 17.59 4.10 11.12
CA PHE A 62 18.77 4.80 10.64
C PHE A 62 18.46 5.91 9.63
N PHE A 63 17.45 5.71 8.78
CA PHE A 63 17.04 6.72 7.80
C PHE A 63 16.46 7.96 8.48
N PHE A 64 15.50 7.77 9.39
CA PHE A 64 14.82 8.87 10.08
C PHE A 64 15.65 9.45 11.24
N ASN A 65 16.59 8.70 11.81
CA ASN A 65 17.48 9.19 12.88
C ASN A 65 18.58 10.13 12.34
N ASN A 66 18.93 10.07 11.05
CA ASN A 66 19.94 10.94 10.49
C ASN A 66 19.52 12.42 10.58
N PRO A 67 20.27 13.29 11.28
CA PRO A 67 19.91 14.69 11.48
C PRO A 67 19.92 15.53 10.19
N ALA A 68 20.54 15.04 9.11
CA ALA A 68 20.50 15.69 7.80
C ALA A 68 19.20 15.42 7.03
N ASN A 69 18.33 14.54 7.53
CA ASN A 69 17.09 14.17 6.84
C ASN A 69 15.96 15.15 7.23
N PRO A 70 15.29 15.83 6.28
CA PRO A 70 14.19 16.74 6.58
C PRO A 70 13.01 16.07 7.29
N LEU A 71 12.90 14.74 7.20
CA LEU A 71 11.88 13.94 7.88
C LEU A 71 12.26 13.52 9.31
N HIS A 72 13.43 13.95 9.82
CA HIS A 72 13.89 13.63 11.18
C HIS A 72 12.89 14.03 12.27
N ALA A 73 12.11 15.10 12.05
CA ALA A 73 11.06 15.53 12.97
C ALA A 73 9.97 14.47 13.23
N MET A 74 9.81 13.47 12.35
CA MET A 74 8.87 12.37 12.54
C MET A 74 9.46 11.26 13.43
N TYR A 75 10.76 11.29 13.73
CA TYR A 75 11.43 10.29 14.56
C TYR A 75 10.85 10.28 15.99
N GLY A 76 10.45 9.09 16.46
CA GLY A 76 9.80 8.92 17.77
C GLY A 76 8.28 9.18 17.78
N THR A 77 7.66 9.47 16.63
CA THR A 77 6.20 9.66 16.54
C THR A 77 5.47 8.38 16.11
N MET A 78 4.16 8.34 16.37
CA MET A 78 3.27 7.26 15.91
C MET A 78 3.24 7.11 14.39
N ALA A 79 3.53 8.20 13.65
CA ALA A 79 3.47 8.21 12.20
C ALA A 79 4.47 7.25 11.55
N ILE A 80 5.71 7.15 12.08
CA ILE A 80 6.71 6.21 11.56
C ILE A 80 6.25 4.77 11.76
N LEU A 81 5.63 4.46 12.91
CA LEU A 81 5.12 3.13 13.18
C LEU A 81 4.02 2.76 12.17
N VAL A 82 3.07 3.66 11.92
CA VAL A 82 2.01 3.46 10.91
C VAL A 82 2.63 3.23 9.54
N VAL A 83 3.55 4.10 9.10
CA VAL A 83 4.20 4.00 7.79
C VAL A 83 4.96 2.68 7.67
N CYS A 84 5.76 2.32 8.68
CA CYS A 84 6.52 1.07 8.69
C CYS A 84 5.59 -0.15 8.60
N THR A 85 4.48 -0.16 9.35
CA THR A 85 3.52 -1.27 9.32
C THR A 85 2.81 -1.36 7.97
N VAL A 86 2.35 -0.23 7.41
CA VAL A 86 1.72 -0.19 6.08
C VAL A 86 2.69 -0.71 5.02
N THR A 87 3.93 -0.21 4.98
CA THR A 87 4.91 -0.64 3.98
C THR A 87 5.29 -2.12 4.14
N HIS A 88 5.45 -2.61 5.37
CA HIS A 88 5.81 -4.02 5.61
C HIS A 88 4.71 -4.98 5.13
N PHE A 89 3.45 -4.66 5.37
CA PHE A 89 2.32 -5.50 4.96
C PHE A 89 1.73 -5.16 3.59
N TYR A 90 2.27 -4.15 2.91
CA TYR A 90 1.77 -3.68 1.61
C TYR A 90 1.70 -4.80 0.58
N THR A 91 2.74 -5.64 0.46
CA THR A 91 2.81 -6.70 -0.55
C THR A 91 1.64 -7.67 -0.44
N VAL A 92 1.35 -8.12 0.78
CA VAL A 92 0.31 -9.13 1.02
C VAL A 92 -1.06 -8.55 0.67
N GLY A 93 -1.38 -7.35 1.17
CA GLY A 93 -2.65 -6.70 0.86
C GLY A 93 -2.82 -6.38 -0.62
N HIS A 94 -1.74 -5.94 -1.29
CA HIS A 94 -1.75 -5.61 -2.71
C HIS A 94 -2.05 -6.83 -3.57
N LEU A 95 -1.41 -7.97 -3.28
CA LEU A 95 -1.66 -9.22 -4.01
C LEU A 95 -3.09 -9.71 -3.79
N THR A 96 -3.60 -9.68 -2.56
CA THR A 96 -4.99 -10.05 -2.26
C THR A 96 -5.97 -9.17 -3.04
N ALA A 97 -5.79 -7.85 -3.02
CA ALA A 97 -6.65 -6.92 -3.75
C ALA A 97 -6.56 -7.12 -5.27
N LEU A 98 -5.35 -7.31 -5.82
CA LEU A 98 -5.17 -7.61 -7.24
C LEU A 98 -5.86 -8.91 -7.65
N THR A 99 -5.74 -9.98 -6.85
CA THR A 99 -6.41 -11.25 -7.15
C THR A 99 -7.93 -11.11 -7.13
N ALA A 100 -8.48 -10.33 -6.19
CA ALA A 100 -9.91 -10.08 -6.11
C ALA A 100 -10.40 -9.25 -7.31
N LEU A 101 -9.66 -8.22 -7.71
CA LEU A 101 -10.01 -7.41 -8.89
C LEU A 101 -9.96 -8.22 -10.19
N LYS A 102 -8.98 -9.13 -10.33
CA LYS A 102 -8.87 -10.02 -11.49
C LYS A 102 -9.97 -11.08 -11.59
N GLN A 103 -10.65 -11.39 -10.49
CA GLN A 103 -11.78 -12.32 -10.50
C GLN A 103 -13.04 -11.67 -11.09
N ILE A 104 -13.10 -10.34 -11.19
CA ILE A 104 -14.21 -9.63 -11.84
C ILE A 104 -14.05 -9.77 -13.35
N ASP A 105 -15.09 -10.29 -14.02
CA ASP A 105 -15.08 -10.44 -15.47
C ASP A 105 -14.94 -9.08 -16.16
N ARG A 106 -14.07 -9.01 -17.16
CA ARG A 106 -13.82 -7.78 -17.94
C ARG A 106 -15.01 -7.43 -18.82
N GLU A 107 -15.95 -8.36 -19.07
CA GLU A 107 -17.17 -8.09 -19.83
C GLU A 107 -18.17 -7.17 -19.10
N PHE A 108 -18.07 -7.03 -17.76
CA PHE A 108 -18.96 -6.12 -17.03
C PHE A 108 -18.75 -4.65 -17.38
N GLU A 109 -17.52 -4.23 -17.69
CA GLU A 109 -17.20 -2.84 -18.02
C GLU A 109 -17.79 -2.37 -19.37
N PRO A 110 -17.64 -3.11 -20.49
CA PRO A 110 -18.26 -2.72 -21.76
C PRO A 110 -19.79 -2.79 -21.71
N VAL A 111 -20.37 -3.73 -20.94
CA VAL A 111 -21.84 -3.78 -20.74
C VAL A 111 -22.32 -2.57 -19.94
N ALA A 112 -21.65 -2.20 -18.85
CA ALA A 112 -21.98 -1.00 -18.07
C ALA A 112 -21.80 0.29 -18.90
N ALA A 113 -20.75 0.36 -19.72
CA ALA A 113 -20.54 1.47 -20.64
C ALA A 113 -21.65 1.56 -21.70
N SER A 114 -22.15 0.42 -22.20
CA SER A 114 -23.29 0.38 -23.14
C SER A 114 -24.58 0.91 -22.51
N LEU A 115 -24.76 0.72 -21.21
CA LEU A 115 -25.87 1.22 -20.41
C LEU A 115 -25.68 2.69 -19.95
N LYS A 116 -24.63 3.38 -20.43
CA LYS A 116 -24.24 4.74 -20.03
C LYS A 116 -24.05 4.91 -18.51
N GLN A 117 -23.73 3.84 -17.79
CA GLN A 117 -23.38 3.96 -16.37
C GLN A 117 -21.94 4.47 -16.23
N PRO A 118 -21.70 5.49 -15.40
CA PRO A 118 -20.37 5.99 -15.18
C PRO A 118 -19.57 4.97 -14.34
N PHE A 119 -18.28 4.85 -14.66
CA PHE A 119 -17.34 3.87 -14.13
C PHE A 119 -17.14 3.83 -12.61
N TYR A 120 -17.63 4.83 -11.88
CA TYR A 120 -17.53 4.94 -10.42
C TYR A 120 -18.82 4.50 -9.69
N ARG A 121 -19.86 4.08 -10.42
CA ARG A 121 -21.14 3.57 -9.91
C ARG A 121 -21.21 2.07 -10.04
#